data_AF-A0A9E7PSV3-F1
#
_entry.id   AF-A0A9E7PSV3-F1
#
_cell.length_a   1.000
_cell.length_b   1.000
_cell.length_c   1.000
_cell.angle_alpha   90.00
_cell.angle_beta   90.00
_cell.angle_gamma   90.00
#
_symmetry.space_group_name_H-M   'P 1'
#
loop_
_entity.id
_entity.type
_entity.pdbx_description
1 polymer ?
#
loop_
_entity_poly.entity_id
_entity_poly.type
_entity_poly.pdbx_seq_one_letter_code
_entity_poly.pdbx_strand_id
1 'polypeptide(L)'
;MAKKYLIYLIIAIGMILFSSPAYAEEISGSFRDAGIAEKWTLMVYGCDTKVISETDFKNLKAEHPAYYTDSAGDVYSGIPLTYIAGLADDADPETFNNTLAEDGYTFVFRATDWHDRQLSSSGVTDEGYIIADMVNGEQLPAQYGDIKIAPLMLTGSDVTDDMVIGNIMDITLDGSVISGGALDDKIPVTVIKYGTDGRTVVNETTTDCMWLKDNFAVYGDEKTHYKFQGPTFDTGDLWNPGEDKNLEKVDEVVMGTAISDICSLVGGMSPGDELRLTADDGYVVNLMYENIYEPKPRQGTAILAWWSEKQGFAPEFRGAPALFFLADDTVFGNVDMQECMKRSYWRFYSCSGTEYPSAAGMAVRNVNKAEIYPATEKDWTFDLDGFFDVEITRPGFEMGISCGERAKNHKMSYTDDEGHEWTGMPLYLFAGYVDDACSHDENKVDNKAYNLTLAESDAYTVVVEGITGDKAEFSSSEIMWDTGYIIANEVDGHKFDESGDFWPVTLIGEKVGDEREVFGITGISLKYKDKSATGDDSGKKSSSAKESFIPEIAVIAGILGSFLIVKRRRG
;
A
#
# COMPACT_ATOMS: atom_id res chain seq x y z
N MET A 1 27.48 -39.49 -23.05
CA MET A 1 26.56 -40.07 -24.06
C MET A 1 25.57 -40.99 -23.37
N ALA A 2 24.29 -40.93 -23.77
CA ALA A 2 23.22 -41.94 -23.65
C ALA A 2 23.17 -42.97 -22.49
N LYS A 3 22.18 -42.77 -21.59
CA LYS A 3 21.03 -43.69 -21.33
C LYS A 3 21.30 -45.21 -21.10
N LYS A 4 20.97 -45.75 -19.90
CA LYS A 4 19.79 -46.63 -19.61
C LYS A 4 19.84 -47.46 -18.28
N TYR A 5 18.91 -47.15 -17.36
CA TYR A 5 18.03 -48.06 -16.56
C TYR A 5 18.53 -49.16 -15.56
N LEU A 6 17.55 -49.58 -14.71
CA LEU A 6 17.37 -50.82 -13.90
C LEU A 6 18.03 -50.91 -12.47
N ILE A 7 17.40 -51.44 -11.38
CA ILE A 7 15.96 -51.62 -11.00
C ILE A 7 15.76 -52.18 -9.54
N TYR A 8 14.71 -51.72 -8.79
CA TYR A 8 14.08 -52.32 -7.55
C TYR A 8 15.00 -52.66 -6.31
N LEU A 9 14.56 -53.09 -5.10
CA LEU A 9 13.26 -53.60 -4.58
C LEU A 9 13.00 -53.36 -3.05
N ILE A 10 11.91 -52.63 -2.74
CA ILE A 10 10.83 -52.79 -1.71
C ILE A 10 11.00 -53.71 -0.46
N ILE A 11 10.49 -53.24 0.71
CA ILE A 11 9.51 -53.86 1.69
C ILE A 11 9.32 -52.86 2.87
N ALA A 12 8.17 -52.25 3.22
CA ALA A 12 6.72 -52.59 3.31
C ALA A 12 6.34 -53.32 4.64
N ILE A 13 5.40 -52.85 5.48
CA ILE A 13 3.90 -52.75 5.44
C ILE A 13 3.49 -51.88 6.67
N GLY A 14 2.34 -51.20 6.88
CA GLY A 14 0.97 -51.17 6.30
C GLY A 14 -0.08 -51.24 7.46
N MET A 15 -1.41 -51.01 7.36
CA MET A 15 -2.33 -50.79 6.22
C MET A 15 -3.67 -50.11 6.66
N ILE A 16 -4.14 -49.10 5.90
CA ILE A 16 -5.50 -48.91 5.33
C ILE A 16 -6.75 -48.70 6.23
N LEU A 17 -7.48 -47.58 6.04
CA LEU A 17 -8.88 -47.54 5.52
C LEU A 17 -9.35 -46.09 5.15
N PHE A 18 -10.10 -45.99 4.05
CA PHE A 18 -10.40 -44.82 3.19
C PHE A 18 -11.12 -43.57 3.76
N SER A 19 -10.70 -42.39 3.25
CA SER A 19 -11.54 -41.50 2.40
C SER A 19 -10.66 -40.54 1.58
N SER A 20 -10.93 -40.36 0.28
CA SER A 20 -10.03 -39.62 -0.64
C SER A 20 -10.21 -38.09 -0.62
N PRO A 21 -9.12 -37.36 -0.84
CA PRO A 21 -9.08 -36.21 -1.74
C PRO A 21 -8.24 -36.53 -3.00
N ALA A 22 -8.69 -36.06 -4.16
CA ALA A 22 -7.94 -36.12 -5.42
C ALA A 22 -8.17 -34.81 -6.18
N TYR A 23 -7.68 -33.71 -5.60
CA TYR A 23 -7.84 -32.34 -6.12
C TYR A 23 -6.80 -31.39 -5.48
N ALA A 24 -5.52 -31.79 -5.47
CA ALA A 24 -4.46 -31.08 -4.71
C ALA A 24 -3.02 -31.19 -5.30
N GLU A 25 -2.86 -31.65 -6.55
CA GLU A 25 -1.53 -31.79 -7.20
C GLU A 25 -1.56 -31.30 -8.67
N GLU A 26 -1.92 -30.03 -8.91
CA GLU A 26 -1.71 -29.39 -10.23
C GLU A 26 -1.37 -27.89 -10.18
N ILE A 27 -1.07 -27.32 -8.99
CA ILE A 27 -0.68 -25.89 -8.82
C ILE A 27 0.57 -25.77 -7.93
N SER A 28 1.68 -26.40 -8.35
CA SER A 28 2.99 -26.24 -7.69
C SER A 28 4.18 -26.49 -8.65
N GLY A 29 3.99 -26.18 -9.94
CA GLY A 29 4.75 -26.79 -11.04
C GLY A 29 5.94 -26.02 -11.63
N SER A 30 6.16 -24.74 -11.28
CA SER A 30 6.98 -23.84 -12.13
C SER A 30 7.85 -22.80 -11.43
N PHE A 31 8.23 -22.96 -10.16
CA PHE A 31 9.08 -21.98 -9.45
C PHE A 31 10.36 -22.58 -8.85
N ARG A 32 11.42 -22.66 -9.67
CA ARG A 32 12.83 -22.71 -9.24
C ARG A 32 13.77 -22.17 -10.34
N ASP A 33 13.79 -20.86 -10.50
CA ASP A 33 14.95 -20.15 -11.06
C ASP A 33 15.46 -19.10 -10.06
N ALA A 34 16.67 -18.59 -10.26
CA ALA A 34 17.38 -17.79 -9.25
C ALA A 34 16.73 -16.42 -9.01
N GLY A 35 16.60 -16.02 -7.74
CA GLY A 35 15.86 -14.83 -7.32
C GLY A 35 16.38 -13.52 -7.92
N ILE A 36 15.61 -12.96 -8.85
CA ILE A 36 15.64 -11.56 -9.25
C ILE A 36 14.45 -10.88 -8.56
N ALA A 37 14.65 -9.69 -7.99
CA ALA A 37 13.56 -8.91 -7.42
C ALA A 37 12.79 -8.18 -8.53
N GLU A 38 11.59 -8.68 -8.84
CA GLU A 38 10.66 -8.08 -9.81
C GLU A 38 10.28 -6.64 -9.42
N LYS A 39 10.54 -5.64 -10.27
CA LYS A 39 10.28 -4.22 -9.91
C LYS A 39 8.80 -3.84 -9.92
N TRP A 40 7.95 -4.56 -10.64
CA TRP A 40 6.51 -4.29 -10.78
C TRP A 40 5.77 -5.54 -11.27
N THR A 41 4.45 -5.47 -11.33
CA THR A 41 3.53 -6.54 -11.77
C THR A 41 2.31 -5.90 -12.41
N LEU A 42 1.96 -6.30 -13.63
CA LEU A 42 0.76 -5.86 -14.34
C LEU A 42 -0.38 -6.86 -14.10
N MET A 43 -1.51 -6.37 -13.60
CA MET A 43 -2.75 -7.13 -13.48
C MET A 43 -3.59 -6.97 -14.75
N VAL A 44 -4.04 -8.08 -15.33
CA VAL A 44 -4.97 -8.08 -16.47
C VAL A 44 -6.23 -8.84 -16.08
N TYR A 45 -7.37 -8.17 -16.08
CA TYR A 45 -8.66 -8.73 -15.66
C TYR A 45 -9.60 -8.83 -16.86
N GLY A 46 -10.16 -10.01 -17.10
CA GLY A 46 -11.22 -10.20 -18.08
C GLY A 46 -11.96 -11.50 -17.84
N CYS A 47 -11.79 -12.46 -18.74
CA CYS A 47 -12.30 -13.83 -18.61
C CYS A 47 -11.50 -14.68 -17.60
N ASP A 48 -10.39 -14.14 -17.11
CA ASP A 48 -9.57 -14.66 -16.03
C ASP A 48 -8.80 -13.47 -15.43
N THR A 49 -8.11 -13.66 -14.31
CA THR A 49 -7.16 -12.68 -13.77
C THR A 49 -5.75 -13.17 -14.01
N LYS A 50 -4.97 -12.42 -14.80
CA LYS A 50 -3.57 -12.73 -15.10
C LYS A 50 -2.66 -11.73 -14.37
N VAL A 51 -1.62 -12.27 -13.75
CA VAL A 51 -0.55 -11.50 -13.11
C VAL A 51 0.69 -11.65 -13.98
N ILE A 52 1.20 -10.55 -14.51
CA ILE A 52 2.37 -10.52 -15.40
C ILE A 52 3.51 -9.84 -14.63
N SER A 53 4.58 -10.56 -14.31
CA SER A 53 5.77 -9.95 -13.67
C SER A 53 6.57 -9.09 -14.66
N GLU A 54 7.50 -8.28 -14.16
CA GLU A 54 8.44 -7.54 -15.01
C GLU A 54 9.26 -8.50 -15.90
N THR A 55 9.65 -9.67 -15.38
CA THR A 55 10.32 -10.75 -16.11
C THR A 55 9.41 -11.39 -17.15
N ASP A 56 8.16 -11.71 -16.81
CA ASP A 56 7.21 -12.29 -17.79
C ASP A 56 6.92 -11.31 -18.92
N PHE A 57 6.72 -10.03 -18.60
CA PHE A 57 6.55 -8.99 -19.61
C PHE A 57 7.78 -8.86 -20.51
N LYS A 58 9.01 -8.95 -19.98
CA LYS A 58 10.23 -8.99 -20.80
C LYS A 58 10.30 -10.22 -21.69
N ASN A 59 9.80 -11.37 -21.24
CA ASN A 59 9.71 -12.58 -22.05
C ASN A 59 8.69 -12.41 -23.19
N LEU A 60 7.47 -11.96 -22.89
CA LEU A 60 6.45 -11.67 -23.92
C LEU A 60 6.94 -10.60 -24.90
N LYS A 61 7.64 -9.55 -24.43
CA LYS A 61 8.26 -8.51 -25.29
C LYS A 61 9.39 -9.06 -26.17
N ALA A 62 10.10 -10.11 -25.74
CA ALA A 62 11.12 -10.74 -26.57
C ALA A 62 10.51 -11.54 -27.75
N GLU A 63 9.28 -12.04 -27.59
CA GLU A 63 8.54 -12.77 -28.62
C GLU A 63 7.65 -11.84 -29.47
N HIS A 64 7.07 -10.80 -28.87
CA HIS A 64 6.13 -9.85 -29.46
C HIS A 64 6.56 -8.36 -29.27
N PRO A 65 7.74 -7.94 -29.79
CA PRO A 65 8.23 -6.58 -29.60
C PRO A 65 7.53 -5.55 -30.50
N ALA A 66 6.92 -4.54 -29.90
CA ALA A 66 6.37 -3.37 -30.57
C ALA A 66 7.24 -2.11 -30.37
N TYR A 67 7.17 -1.19 -31.33
CA TYR A 67 7.91 0.08 -31.33
C TYR A 67 7.04 1.21 -31.86
N TYR A 68 7.15 2.39 -31.26
CA TYR A 68 6.52 3.63 -31.73
C TYR A 68 7.54 4.78 -31.66
N THR A 69 7.48 5.72 -32.59
CA THR A 69 8.28 6.94 -32.56
C THR A 69 7.34 8.13 -32.62
N ASP A 70 7.41 8.99 -31.62
CA ASP A 70 6.50 10.12 -31.48
C ASP A 70 6.88 11.34 -32.34
N SER A 71 6.18 12.46 -32.16
CA SER A 71 6.44 13.69 -32.90
C SER A 71 7.68 14.48 -32.44
N ALA A 72 8.24 14.19 -31.26
CA ALA A 72 9.52 14.72 -30.79
C ALA A 72 10.71 13.90 -31.36
N GLY A 73 10.46 12.63 -31.67
CA GLY A 73 11.44 11.66 -32.14
C GLY A 73 11.83 10.62 -31.08
N ASP A 74 11.14 10.59 -29.94
CA ASP A 74 11.40 9.63 -28.87
C ASP A 74 10.84 8.24 -29.25
N VAL A 75 11.64 7.19 -29.05
CA VAL A 75 11.36 5.82 -29.52
C VAL A 75 10.91 4.95 -28.36
N TYR A 76 9.61 4.78 -28.21
CA TYR A 76 8.99 3.88 -27.23
C TYR A 76 9.07 2.42 -27.70
N SER A 77 9.25 1.48 -26.79
CA SER A 77 9.18 0.04 -27.09
C SER A 77 8.50 -0.75 -25.99
N GLY A 78 7.77 -1.80 -26.39
CA GLY A 78 6.84 -2.51 -25.53
C GLY A 78 6.26 -3.76 -26.18
N ILE A 79 5.03 -4.10 -25.79
CA ILE A 79 4.21 -5.19 -26.33
C ILE A 79 2.94 -4.57 -26.96
N PRO A 80 2.40 -5.05 -28.10
CA PRO A 80 1.10 -4.63 -28.57
C PRO A 80 0.00 -4.98 -27.56
N LEU A 81 -1.00 -4.11 -27.43
CA LEU A 81 -2.11 -4.29 -26.49
C LEU A 81 -2.82 -5.65 -26.67
N THR A 82 -2.95 -6.13 -27.90
CA THR A 82 -3.61 -7.40 -28.24
C THR A 82 -2.97 -8.62 -27.58
N TYR A 83 -1.64 -8.68 -27.45
CA TYR A 83 -0.96 -9.83 -26.81
C TYR A 83 -1.10 -9.82 -25.29
N ILE A 84 -1.31 -8.66 -24.67
CA ILE A 84 -1.62 -8.56 -23.22
C ILE A 84 -3.10 -8.87 -22.99
N ALA A 85 -3.98 -8.36 -23.85
CA ALA A 85 -5.42 -8.60 -23.80
C ALA A 85 -5.79 -10.06 -24.06
N GLY A 86 -5.14 -10.71 -25.04
CA GLY A 86 -5.39 -12.11 -25.42
C GLY A 86 -5.07 -13.13 -24.32
N LEU A 87 -4.31 -12.73 -23.28
CA LEU A 87 -4.14 -13.56 -22.09
C LEU A 87 -5.43 -13.69 -21.26
N ALA A 88 -6.40 -12.79 -21.46
CA ALA A 88 -7.55 -12.60 -20.56
C ALA A 88 -8.86 -12.18 -21.27
N ASP A 89 -8.99 -12.29 -22.60
CA ASP A 89 -10.26 -12.05 -23.29
C ASP A 89 -11.10 -13.32 -23.49
N ASP A 90 -10.48 -14.47 -23.77
CA ASP A 90 -11.08 -15.80 -23.59
C ASP A 90 -10.13 -16.88 -22.99
N ALA A 91 -10.59 -18.14 -22.99
CA ALA A 91 -9.89 -19.27 -22.39
C ALA A 91 -8.65 -19.78 -23.16
N ASP A 92 -8.31 -19.21 -24.32
CA ASP A 92 -7.13 -19.53 -25.13
C ASP A 92 -6.06 -18.40 -25.07
N PRO A 93 -5.18 -18.39 -24.04
CA PRO A 93 -4.22 -17.32 -23.81
C PRO A 93 -3.10 -17.22 -24.86
N GLU A 94 -3.11 -18.06 -25.91
CA GLU A 94 -2.18 -17.94 -27.05
C GLU A 94 -2.65 -16.91 -28.10
N THR A 95 -3.92 -16.46 -28.09
CA THR A 95 -4.45 -15.57 -29.16
C THR A 95 -5.47 -14.53 -28.70
N PHE A 96 -5.39 -13.31 -29.25
CA PHE A 96 -6.41 -12.25 -29.08
C PHE A 96 -7.72 -12.58 -29.81
N ASN A 97 -8.84 -12.63 -29.09
CA ASN A 97 -10.15 -12.89 -29.67
C ASN A 97 -10.75 -11.65 -30.33
N ASN A 98 -10.36 -11.48 -31.60
CA ASN A 98 -10.87 -10.48 -32.53
C ASN A 98 -12.41 -10.51 -32.71
N THR A 99 -13.10 -11.59 -32.36
CA THR A 99 -14.58 -11.66 -32.42
C THR A 99 -15.20 -11.00 -31.21
N LEU A 100 -14.72 -11.30 -29.99
CA LEU A 100 -15.16 -10.62 -28.77
C LEU A 100 -14.79 -9.13 -28.80
N ALA A 101 -13.64 -8.79 -29.37
CA ALA A 101 -13.22 -7.41 -29.57
C ALA A 101 -14.20 -6.62 -30.46
N GLU A 102 -14.75 -7.23 -31.51
CA GLU A 102 -15.73 -6.59 -32.41
C GLU A 102 -17.17 -6.65 -31.86
N ASP A 103 -17.55 -7.70 -31.12
CA ASP A 103 -18.84 -7.79 -30.42
C ASP A 103 -18.94 -6.75 -29.27
N GLY A 104 -17.81 -6.35 -28.68
CA GLY A 104 -17.62 -5.08 -27.98
C GLY A 104 -17.45 -5.15 -26.46
N TYR A 105 -16.28 -4.72 -26.00
CA TYR A 105 -15.95 -4.41 -24.60
C TYR A 105 -15.06 -3.16 -24.51
N THR A 106 -14.71 -2.74 -23.29
CA THR A 106 -13.88 -1.55 -23.02
C THR A 106 -12.60 -1.96 -22.30
N PHE A 107 -11.45 -1.61 -22.84
CA PHE A 107 -10.19 -1.62 -22.10
C PHE A 107 -10.19 -0.45 -21.11
N VAL A 108 -10.13 -0.74 -19.81
CA VAL A 108 -9.92 0.25 -18.74
C VAL A 108 -8.49 0.12 -18.24
N PHE A 109 -7.64 1.08 -18.58
CA PHE A 109 -6.27 1.20 -18.07
C PHE A 109 -6.30 2.02 -16.79
N ARG A 110 -5.65 1.55 -15.72
CA ARG A 110 -5.56 2.28 -14.46
C ARG A 110 -4.13 2.44 -13.98
N ALA A 111 -3.79 3.68 -13.64
CA ALA A 111 -2.52 4.05 -13.03
C ALA A 111 -2.55 3.86 -11.50
N THR A 112 -1.38 3.72 -10.85
CA THR A 112 -1.32 3.57 -9.37
C THR A 112 -1.83 4.79 -8.61
N ASP A 113 -1.96 5.94 -9.26
CA ASP A 113 -2.60 7.14 -8.74
C ASP A 113 -4.10 7.25 -9.08
N TRP A 114 -4.75 6.14 -9.45
CA TRP A 114 -6.20 6.03 -9.64
C TRP A 114 -6.76 6.86 -10.80
N HIS A 115 -5.90 7.28 -11.74
CA HIS A 115 -6.34 7.85 -13.00
C HIS A 115 -6.65 6.72 -14.00
N ASP A 116 -7.81 6.80 -14.65
CA ASP A 116 -8.28 5.79 -15.61
C ASP A 116 -8.25 6.31 -17.06
N ARG A 117 -8.05 5.41 -18.03
CA ARG A 117 -8.39 5.62 -19.45
C ARG A 117 -9.25 4.50 -19.98
N GLN A 118 -10.10 4.81 -20.96
CA GLN A 118 -11.08 3.89 -21.53
C GLN A 118 -10.97 3.85 -23.06
N LEU A 119 -10.80 2.66 -23.63
CA LEU A 119 -10.68 2.43 -25.07
C LEU A 119 -11.65 1.32 -25.50
N SER A 120 -12.41 1.54 -26.58
CA SER A 120 -13.23 0.51 -27.22
C SER A 120 -12.36 -0.62 -27.78
N SER A 121 -12.75 -1.88 -27.56
CA SER A 121 -12.07 -3.04 -28.14
C SER A 121 -12.21 -3.14 -29.66
N SER A 122 -13.34 -2.71 -30.22
CA SER A 122 -13.61 -2.80 -31.66
C SER A 122 -12.63 -1.93 -32.43
N GLY A 123 -11.96 -2.54 -33.42
CA GLY A 123 -10.93 -1.92 -34.25
C GLY A 123 -9.51 -1.91 -33.67
N VAL A 124 -9.26 -2.43 -32.46
CA VAL A 124 -7.91 -2.59 -31.91
C VAL A 124 -7.16 -3.72 -32.63
N THR A 125 -5.86 -3.53 -32.89
CA THR A 125 -5.01 -4.51 -33.61
C THR A 125 -3.61 -4.63 -32.98
N ASP A 126 -2.79 -5.55 -33.50
CA ASP A 126 -1.35 -5.67 -33.19
C ASP A 126 -0.54 -4.42 -33.56
N GLU A 127 -1.12 -3.51 -34.35
CA GLU A 127 -0.61 -2.17 -34.64
C GLU A 127 -1.48 -1.11 -33.93
N GLY A 128 -0.92 0.08 -33.67
CA GLY A 128 -1.66 1.22 -33.13
C GLY A 128 -1.54 1.45 -31.62
N TYR A 129 -1.63 0.39 -30.80
CA TYR A 129 -1.63 0.47 -29.34
C TYR A 129 -0.55 -0.41 -28.71
N ILE A 130 0.33 0.19 -27.89
CA ILE A 130 1.48 -0.44 -27.25
C ILE A 130 1.43 -0.16 -25.76
N ILE A 131 1.65 -1.19 -24.94
CA ILE A 131 2.05 -1.03 -23.55
C ILE A 131 3.59 -1.05 -23.52
N ALA A 132 4.20 0.10 -23.24
CA ALA A 132 5.65 0.30 -23.23
C ALA A 132 6.23 0.25 -21.82
N ASP A 133 7.46 -0.25 -21.72
CA ASP A 133 8.34 -0.31 -20.53
C ASP A 133 9.62 0.52 -20.71
N MET A 134 9.93 0.95 -21.94
CA MET A 134 11.19 1.62 -22.31
C MET A 134 10.95 2.77 -23.32
N VAL A 135 11.77 3.81 -23.23
CA VAL A 135 11.87 4.90 -24.21
C VAL A 135 13.34 5.15 -24.57
N ASN A 136 13.64 5.37 -25.86
CA ASN A 136 15.00 5.56 -26.41
C ASN A 136 16.01 4.44 -26.11
N GLY A 137 15.54 3.27 -25.64
CA GLY A 137 16.37 2.14 -25.22
C GLY A 137 16.72 2.12 -23.72
N GLU A 138 16.22 3.08 -22.95
CA GLU A 138 16.33 3.17 -21.49
C GLU A 138 14.95 2.96 -20.83
N GLN A 139 14.91 2.73 -19.51
CA GLN A 139 13.62 2.58 -18.81
C GLN A 139 12.78 3.86 -18.92
N LEU A 140 11.45 3.73 -18.92
CA LEU A 140 10.57 4.91 -18.87
C LEU A 140 10.94 5.81 -17.67
N PRO A 141 11.00 7.15 -17.85
CA PRO A 141 11.26 8.07 -16.75
C PRO A 141 10.09 8.04 -15.76
N ALA A 142 10.34 8.43 -14.51
CA ALA A 142 9.29 8.52 -13.50
C ALA A 142 8.14 9.45 -13.93
N GLN A 143 8.46 10.56 -14.62
CA GLN A 143 7.51 11.58 -15.07
C GLN A 143 7.94 12.21 -16.40
N TYR A 144 6.98 12.72 -17.19
CA TYR A 144 7.21 13.61 -18.35
C TYR A 144 6.07 14.62 -18.43
N GLY A 145 6.41 15.91 -18.45
CA GLY A 145 5.43 16.95 -18.12
C GLY A 145 4.86 16.70 -16.73
N ASP A 146 3.53 16.74 -16.61
CA ASP A 146 2.83 16.51 -15.34
C ASP A 146 2.53 15.01 -15.08
N ILE A 147 2.67 14.12 -16.09
CA ILE A 147 2.19 12.73 -16.05
C ILE A 147 3.30 11.77 -15.57
N LYS A 148 2.99 10.91 -14.59
CA LYS A 148 3.84 9.77 -14.18
C LYS A 148 3.86 8.69 -15.26
N ILE A 149 5.02 8.13 -15.61
CA ILE A 149 5.13 7.16 -16.71
C ILE A 149 5.59 5.77 -16.29
N ALA A 150 6.67 5.65 -15.52
CA ALA A 150 7.12 4.35 -15.03
C ALA A 150 6.06 3.70 -14.11
N PRO A 151 5.88 2.36 -14.12
CA PRO A 151 6.67 1.38 -14.89
C PRO A 151 6.18 1.16 -16.33
N LEU A 152 4.90 1.37 -16.61
CA LEU A 152 4.25 1.03 -17.89
C LEU A 152 3.37 2.15 -18.44
N MET A 153 3.36 2.30 -19.77
CA MET A 153 2.68 3.38 -20.49
C MET A 153 1.89 2.89 -21.70
N LEU A 154 0.67 3.41 -21.88
CA LEU A 154 -0.09 3.29 -23.12
C LEU A 154 0.37 4.36 -24.10
N THR A 155 0.89 3.93 -25.25
CA THR A 155 1.44 4.77 -26.32
C THR A 155 1.27 4.09 -27.68
N GLY A 156 1.51 4.78 -28.79
CA GLY A 156 1.37 4.22 -30.14
C GLY A 156 0.83 5.23 -31.17
N SER A 157 0.64 4.79 -32.42
CA SER A 157 0.15 5.68 -33.49
C SER A 157 -1.32 6.04 -33.39
N ASP A 158 -2.08 5.25 -32.64
CA ASP A 158 -3.54 5.34 -32.56
C ASP A 158 -4.00 5.84 -31.18
N VAL A 159 -3.05 5.96 -30.23
CA VAL A 159 -3.25 6.64 -28.93
C VAL A 159 -3.25 8.15 -29.16
N THR A 160 -4.35 8.81 -28.78
CA THR A 160 -4.46 10.28 -28.81
C THR A 160 -3.81 10.92 -27.58
N ASP A 161 -3.41 12.20 -27.69
CA ASP A 161 -2.77 12.97 -26.61
C ASP A 161 -3.53 12.90 -25.26
N ASP A 162 -4.87 12.83 -25.30
CA ASP A 162 -5.72 12.71 -24.13
C ASP A 162 -5.85 11.27 -23.59
N MET A 163 -5.60 10.25 -24.42
CA MET A 163 -5.59 8.82 -24.04
C MET A 163 -4.23 8.33 -23.54
N VAL A 164 -3.18 9.14 -23.63
CA VAL A 164 -1.89 8.83 -23.00
C VAL A 164 -2.07 8.67 -21.48
N ILE A 165 -1.67 7.51 -20.98
CA ILE A 165 -1.63 7.17 -19.56
C ILE A 165 -0.36 6.37 -19.28
N GLY A 166 0.32 6.74 -18.20
CA GLY A 166 1.51 6.06 -17.69
C GLY A 166 1.27 5.50 -16.30
N ASN A 167 2.30 4.88 -15.72
CA ASN A 167 2.24 4.30 -14.37
C ASN A 167 1.11 3.25 -14.22
N ILE A 168 0.81 2.54 -15.31
CA ILE A 168 -0.25 1.53 -15.42
C ILE A 168 0.12 0.31 -14.59
N MET A 169 -0.83 -0.18 -13.78
CA MET A 169 -0.70 -1.47 -13.07
C MET A 169 -1.93 -2.38 -13.22
N ASP A 170 -3.10 -1.85 -13.62
CA ASP A 170 -4.26 -2.66 -14.04
C ASP A 170 -4.64 -2.39 -15.50
N ILE A 171 -5.05 -3.45 -16.21
CA ILE A 171 -5.85 -3.39 -17.44
C ILE A 171 -7.08 -4.27 -17.25
N THR A 172 -8.28 -3.71 -17.36
CA THR A 172 -9.55 -4.45 -17.29
C THR A 172 -10.21 -4.50 -18.66
N LEU A 173 -10.71 -5.67 -19.06
CA LEU A 173 -11.52 -5.90 -20.25
C LEU A 173 -12.99 -5.94 -19.82
N ASP A 174 -13.63 -4.77 -19.80
CA ASP A 174 -14.96 -4.57 -19.21
C ASP A 174 -16.07 -4.58 -20.27
N GLY A 175 -16.91 -5.61 -20.26
CA GLY A 175 -18.07 -5.72 -21.15
C GLY A 175 -18.70 -7.11 -21.12
N SER A 176 -20.01 -7.19 -21.33
CA SER A 176 -20.80 -8.43 -21.16
C SER A 176 -20.48 -9.55 -22.17
N VAL A 177 -19.58 -9.32 -23.12
CA VAL A 177 -19.08 -10.33 -24.07
C VAL A 177 -17.90 -11.12 -23.48
N ILE A 178 -17.12 -10.51 -22.59
CA ILE A 178 -16.02 -11.14 -21.86
C ILE A 178 -16.63 -12.11 -20.84
N SER A 179 -16.64 -13.40 -21.21
CA SER A 179 -17.46 -14.43 -20.56
C SER A 179 -16.70 -15.76 -20.41
N GLY A 180 -15.57 -15.68 -19.70
CA GLY A 180 -14.89 -16.82 -19.11
C GLY A 180 -14.60 -16.55 -17.64
N GLY A 181 -14.19 -17.59 -16.92
CA GLY A 181 -14.00 -17.51 -15.47
C GLY A 181 -15.33 -17.40 -14.73
N ALA A 182 -15.54 -18.27 -13.74
CA ALA A 182 -16.41 -17.86 -12.66
C ALA A 182 -15.59 -16.88 -11.82
N LEU A 183 -15.75 -15.56 -12.05
CA LEU A 183 -15.48 -14.58 -11.01
C LEU A 183 -16.17 -15.10 -9.75
N ASP A 184 -15.45 -15.22 -8.63
CA ASP A 184 -16.05 -15.84 -7.44
C ASP A 184 -17.29 -15.02 -7.05
N ASP A 185 -18.45 -15.68 -6.99
CA ASP A 185 -19.71 -15.05 -6.60
C ASP A 185 -19.67 -14.59 -5.14
N LYS A 186 -18.61 -14.96 -4.43
CA LYS A 186 -18.24 -14.58 -3.07
C LYS A 186 -16.92 -13.81 -3.10
N ILE A 187 -16.99 -12.50 -3.31
CA ILE A 187 -15.93 -11.59 -2.87
C ILE A 187 -15.88 -11.66 -1.32
N PRO A 188 -14.82 -12.21 -0.72
CA PRO A 188 -14.83 -12.60 0.69
C PRO A 188 -14.35 -11.47 1.61
N VAL A 189 -14.91 -11.42 2.82
CA VAL A 189 -14.48 -10.53 3.90
C VAL A 189 -14.28 -11.37 5.15
N THR A 190 -13.03 -11.47 5.60
CA THR A 190 -12.68 -12.15 6.86
C THR A 190 -12.60 -11.14 7.98
N VAL A 191 -13.48 -11.28 8.97
CA VAL A 191 -13.50 -10.43 10.17
C VAL A 191 -12.80 -11.16 11.30
N ILE A 192 -11.82 -10.52 11.93
CA ILE A 192 -10.98 -11.09 12.99
C ILE A 192 -11.04 -10.16 14.21
N LYS A 193 -11.09 -10.73 15.43
CA LYS A 193 -10.87 -9.99 16.68
C LYS A 193 -9.75 -10.64 17.49
N TYR A 194 -8.71 -9.86 17.78
CA TYR A 194 -7.57 -10.29 18.59
C TYR A 194 -7.82 -10.08 20.10
N GLY A 195 -7.07 -10.82 20.90
CA GLY A 195 -6.98 -10.69 22.35
C GLY A 195 -6.07 -9.55 22.77
N THR A 196 -5.95 -9.34 24.09
CA THR A 196 -5.20 -8.22 24.69
C THR A 196 -3.69 -8.23 24.41
N ASP A 197 -3.18 -9.30 23.81
CA ASP A 197 -1.79 -9.48 23.35
C ASP A 197 -1.55 -9.02 21.90
N GLY A 198 -2.60 -8.60 21.18
CA GLY A 198 -2.52 -8.23 19.76
C GLY A 198 -2.20 -9.40 18.82
N ARG A 199 -2.30 -10.66 19.31
CA ARG A 199 -1.87 -11.87 18.58
C ARG A 199 -2.92 -12.99 18.62
N THR A 200 -3.48 -13.28 19.79
CA THR A 200 -4.40 -14.41 19.97
C THR A 200 -5.73 -14.11 19.30
N VAL A 201 -6.12 -14.86 18.27
CA VAL A 201 -7.48 -14.76 17.70
C VAL A 201 -8.50 -15.21 18.75
N VAL A 202 -9.35 -14.27 19.18
CA VAL A 202 -10.44 -14.50 20.14
C VAL A 202 -11.72 -14.91 19.42
N ASN A 203 -11.96 -14.37 18.23
CA ASN A 203 -13.08 -14.72 17.37
C ASN A 203 -12.76 -14.37 15.91
N GLU A 204 -13.25 -15.17 14.97
CA GLU A 204 -12.99 -15.03 13.54
C GLU A 204 -14.19 -15.57 12.75
N THR A 205 -14.55 -14.91 11.65
CA THR A 205 -15.48 -15.46 10.65
C THR A 205 -15.23 -14.85 9.28
N THR A 206 -15.36 -15.66 8.23
CA THR A 206 -15.40 -15.19 6.84
C THR A 206 -16.86 -15.13 6.37
N THR A 207 -17.19 -14.06 5.66
CA THR A 207 -18.47 -13.83 4.96
C THR A 207 -18.16 -13.35 3.54
N ASP A 208 -19.18 -13.06 2.74
CA ASP A 208 -19.04 -12.47 1.40
C ASP A 208 -19.95 -11.24 1.20
N CYS A 209 -19.69 -10.49 0.13
CA CYS A 209 -20.47 -9.31 -0.25
C CYS A 209 -21.98 -9.58 -0.41
N MET A 210 -22.39 -10.75 -0.91
CA MET A 210 -23.81 -11.09 -1.10
C MET A 210 -24.48 -11.33 0.25
N TRP A 211 -23.82 -12.06 1.15
CA TRP A 211 -24.27 -12.28 2.51
C TRP A 211 -24.36 -10.96 3.29
N LEU A 212 -23.37 -10.08 3.16
CA LEU A 212 -23.38 -8.76 3.80
C LEU A 212 -24.55 -7.88 3.34
N LYS A 213 -24.87 -7.90 2.03
CA LYS A 213 -26.04 -7.24 1.45
C LYS A 213 -27.37 -7.82 1.94
N ASP A 214 -27.48 -9.15 2.05
CA ASP A 214 -28.75 -9.83 2.33
C ASP A 214 -29.08 -9.95 3.83
N ASN A 215 -28.11 -9.78 4.73
CA ASN A 215 -28.29 -9.94 6.18
C ASN A 215 -28.24 -8.64 7.00
N PHE A 216 -27.70 -7.54 6.45
CA PHE A 216 -27.59 -6.25 7.13
C PHE A 216 -28.39 -5.13 6.42
N ALA A 217 -28.40 -3.95 7.03
CA ALA A 217 -28.98 -2.77 6.40
C ALA A 217 -28.09 -2.28 5.24
N VAL A 218 -28.71 -1.89 4.13
CA VAL A 218 -28.03 -1.22 3.01
C VAL A 218 -27.88 0.27 3.34
N TYR A 219 -26.66 0.77 3.22
CA TYR A 219 -26.29 2.18 3.35
C TYR A 219 -25.83 2.71 1.99
N GLY A 220 -26.02 4.02 1.74
CA GLY A 220 -25.86 4.62 0.42
C GLY A 220 -27.10 4.45 -0.47
N ASP A 221 -27.05 4.94 -1.72
CA ASP A 221 -28.13 4.83 -2.70
C ASP A 221 -27.62 4.96 -4.16
N GLU A 222 -28.50 4.74 -5.14
CA GLU A 222 -28.21 4.75 -6.57
C GLU A 222 -27.99 6.16 -7.20
N LYS A 223 -27.81 7.23 -6.40
CA LYS A 223 -27.78 8.63 -6.88
C LYS A 223 -26.80 9.53 -6.13
N THR A 224 -26.54 9.27 -4.85
CA THR A 224 -25.75 10.14 -3.99
C THR A 224 -24.26 9.90 -4.19
N HIS A 225 -23.56 10.91 -4.74
CA HIS A 225 -22.12 10.89 -4.98
C HIS A 225 -21.36 11.18 -3.68
N TYR A 226 -20.61 10.20 -3.18
CA TYR A 226 -19.70 10.35 -2.05
C TYR A 226 -18.26 10.52 -2.54
N LYS A 227 -17.58 11.56 -2.03
CA LYS A 227 -16.27 11.99 -2.56
C LYS A 227 -15.20 12.06 -1.49
N PHE A 228 -13.97 11.65 -1.79
CA PHE A 228 -12.83 11.88 -0.90
C PHE A 228 -11.86 12.85 -1.58
N GLN A 229 -11.45 13.90 -0.87
CA GLN A 229 -10.64 14.96 -1.46
C GLN A 229 -9.19 14.54 -1.70
N GLY A 230 -8.66 14.82 -2.90
CA GLY A 230 -7.25 14.65 -3.22
C GLY A 230 -6.32 15.70 -2.59
N PRO A 231 -5.01 15.61 -2.84
CA PRO A 231 -4.06 16.63 -2.42
C PRO A 231 -4.28 17.93 -3.19
N THR A 232 -4.11 19.08 -2.54
CA THR A 232 -4.48 20.38 -3.13
C THR A 232 -3.49 20.90 -4.18
N PHE A 233 -2.25 20.40 -4.17
CA PHE A 233 -1.08 20.91 -4.91
C PHE A 233 -0.80 22.42 -4.73
N ASP A 234 -1.41 23.05 -3.72
CA ASP A 234 -1.32 24.48 -3.45
C ASP A 234 -0.60 24.73 -2.12
N THR A 235 0.66 25.16 -2.19
CA THR A 235 1.47 25.48 -1.01
C THR A 235 0.93 26.67 -0.19
N GLY A 236 0.01 27.48 -0.74
CA GLY A 236 -0.71 28.52 -0.01
C GLY A 236 -1.97 28.03 0.70
N ASP A 237 -2.47 26.85 0.34
CA ASP A 237 -3.72 26.27 0.84
C ASP A 237 -3.64 24.73 0.82
N LEU A 238 -2.85 24.18 1.75
CA LEU A 238 -2.61 22.74 1.89
C LEU A 238 -3.84 21.95 2.33
N TRP A 239 -4.73 22.56 3.12
CA TRP A 239 -5.87 21.89 3.75
C TRP A 239 -7.21 22.16 3.04
N ASN A 240 -7.30 23.20 2.21
CA ASN A 240 -8.48 23.60 1.46
C ASN A 240 -9.82 23.50 2.23
N PRO A 241 -10.06 24.32 3.27
CA PRO A 241 -11.30 24.29 4.06
C PRO A 241 -12.57 24.75 3.32
N GLY A 242 -12.48 25.02 2.01
CA GLY A 242 -13.63 25.20 1.12
C GLY A 242 -14.03 23.93 0.37
N GLU A 243 -13.21 22.87 0.47
CA GLU A 243 -13.42 21.54 -0.10
C GLU A 243 -13.82 21.62 -1.60
N ASP A 244 -13.13 22.48 -2.34
CA ASP A 244 -13.41 22.87 -3.73
C ASP A 244 -12.28 22.49 -4.73
N LYS A 245 -11.23 21.81 -4.25
CA LYS A 245 -10.11 21.30 -5.06
C LYS A 245 -10.08 19.78 -5.12
N ASN A 246 -9.88 19.22 -6.31
CA ASN A 246 -9.53 17.83 -6.58
C ASN A 246 -10.49 16.79 -5.94
N LEU A 247 -11.79 17.02 -6.16
CA LEU A 247 -12.89 16.17 -5.67
C LEU A 247 -13.16 14.97 -6.58
N GLU A 248 -12.75 15.05 -7.85
CA GLU A 248 -12.86 14.00 -8.85
C GLU A 248 -11.89 12.82 -8.62
N LYS A 249 -10.98 12.95 -7.63
CA LYS A 249 -9.98 11.93 -7.27
C LYS A 249 -10.62 10.63 -6.77
N VAL A 250 -11.71 10.74 -6.02
CA VAL A 250 -12.59 9.65 -5.61
C VAL A 250 -14.00 10.25 -5.63
N ASP A 251 -14.81 9.82 -6.59
CA ASP A 251 -16.17 10.34 -6.81
C ASP A 251 -17.06 9.19 -7.29
N GLU A 252 -17.77 8.57 -6.35
CA GLU A 252 -18.56 7.35 -6.59
C GLU A 252 -19.97 7.44 -5.98
N VAL A 253 -20.92 6.81 -6.67
CA VAL A 253 -22.26 6.53 -6.16
C VAL A 253 -22.26 5.07 -5.72
N VAL A 254 -22.46 4.83 -4.42
CA VAL A 254 -22.17 3.53 -3.79
C VAL A 254 -23.29 3.01 -2.91
N MET A 255 -23.35 1.68 -2.77
CA MET A 255 -24.14 0.98 -1.76
C MET A 255 -23.27 -0.05 -1.02
N GLY A 256 -23.51 -0.18 0.29
CA GLY A 256 -22.67 -1.01 1.15
C GLY A 256 -23.30 -1.34 2.50
N THR A 257 -22.49 -1.98 3.34
CA THR A 257 -22.85 -2.37 4.70
C THR A 257 -21.98 -1.58 5.70
N ALA A 258 -22.58 -1.13 6.81
CA ALA A 258 -21.84 -0.39 7.84
C ALA A 258 -20.75 -1.25 8.50
N ILE A 259 -19.59 -0.65 8.74
CA ILE A 259 -18.44 -1.34 9.32
C ILE A 259 -18.70 -1.75 10.78
N SER A 260 -19.54 -1.01 11.51
CA SER A 260 -20.02 -1.39 12.84
C SER A 260 -20.81 -2.71 12.82
N ASP A 261 -21.69 -2.90 11.83
CA ASP A 261 -22.43 -4.16 11.62
C ASP A 261 -21.48 -5.32 11.25
N ILE A 262 -20.49 -5.09 10.38
CA ILE A 262 -19.47 -6.07 10.01
C ILE A 262 -18.63 -6.48 11.23
N CYS A 263 -18.16 -5.52 12.02
CA CYS A 263 -17.45 -5.79 13.28
C CYS A 263 -18.32 -6.56 14.29
N SER A 264 -19.65 -6.40 14.26
CA SER A 264 -20.55 -7.11 15.19
C SER A 264 -20.48 -8.64 15.03
N LEU A 265 -20.11 -9.14 13.84
CA LEU A 265 -19.95 -10.57 13.55
C LEU A 265 -18.95 -11.27 14.48
N VAL A 266 -17.88 -10.57 14.88
CA VAL A 266 -16.88 -11.07 15.84
C VAL A 266 -17.11 -10.61 17.28
N GLY A 267 -18.20 -9.87 17.55
CA GLY A 267 -18.54 -9.31 18.87
C GLY A 267 -18.27 -7.81 19.03
N GLY A 268 -18.04 -7.08 17.93
CA GLY A 268 -17.89 -5.62 17.90
C GLY A 268 -16.55 -5.10 18.39
N MET A 269 -16.37 -3.79 18.32
CA MET A 269 -15.23 -3.07 18.91
C MET A 269 -15.57 -2.54 20.31
N SER A 270 -14.54 -2.25 21.08
CA SER A 270 -14.58 -1.62 22.41
C SER A 270 -14.00 -0.20 22.33
N PRO A 271 -14.35 0.74 23.22
CA PRO A 271 -13.75 2.08 23.22
C PRO A 271 -12.23 2.04 23.30
N GLY A 272 -11.56 2.65 22.31
CA GLY A 272 -10.11 2.63 22.13
C GLY A 272 -9.55 1.49 21.26
N ASP A 273 -10.35 0.49 20.87
CA ASP A 273 -9.92 -0.56 19.92
C ASP A 273 -9.60 0.07 18.55
N GLU A 274 -8.63 -0.50 17.84
CA GLU A 274 -8.23 -0.13 16.47
C GLU A 274 -8.77 -1.17 15.48
N LEU A 275 -9.38 -0.72 14.38
CA LEU A 275 -9.78 -1.57 13.26
C LEU A 275 -8.81 -1.36 12.10
N ARG A 276 -8.10 -2.41 11.70
CA ARG A 276 -7.32 -2.44 10.46
C ARG A 276 -8.16 -3.05 9.34
N LEU A 277 -8.35 -2.31 8.26
CA LEU A 277 -8.88 -2.82 6.99
C LEU A 277 -7.69 -3.11 6.08
N THR A 278 -7.58 -4.34 5.58
CA THR A 278 -6.46 -4.79 4.73
C THR A 278 -7.00 -5.22 3.36
N ALA A 279 -6.41 -4.69 2.29
CA ALA A 279 -6.71 -5.04 0.90
C ALA A 279 -6.04 -6.37 0.46
N ASP A 280 -6.43 -6.87 -0.71
CA ASP A 280 -5.75 -7.99 -1.39
C ASP A 280 -4.30 -7.66 -1.82
N ASP A 281 -4.01 -6.40 -2.12
CA ASP A 281 -2.66 -5.88 -2.40
C ASP A 281 -1.88 -5.38 -1.17
N GLY A 282 -2.32 -5.76 0.03
CA GLY A 282 -1.64 -5.45 1.29
C GLY A 282 -1.76 -4.01 1.77
N TYR A 283 -2.43 -3.11 1.03
CA TYR A 283 -2.68 -1.75 1.49
C TYR A 283 -3.60 -1.72 2.72
N VAL A 284 -3.26 -0.93 3.75
CA VAL A 284 -4.03 -0.87 5.01
C VAL A 284 -4.60 0.50 5.33
N VAL A 285 -5.81 0.52 5.88
CA VAL A 285 -6.43 1.68 6.52
C VAL A 285 -6.84 1.31 7.94
N ASN A 286 -6.23 1.98 8.93
CA ASN A 286 -6.59 1.85 10.33
C ASN A 286 -7.62 2.93 10.72
N LEU A 287 -8.66 2.54 11.45
CA LEU A 287 -9.75 3.40 11.95
C LEU A 287 -9.94 3.15 13.45
N MET A 288 -10.10 4.21 14.25
CA MET A 288 -10.35 4.05 15.69
C MET A 288 -11.82 3.70 15.96
N TYR A 289 -12.11 3.19 17.16
CA TYR A 289 -13.48 2.98 17.67
C TYR A 289 -14.43 4.16 17.36
N GLU A 290 -13.98 5.38 17.59
CA GLU A 290 -14.76 6.61 17.39
C GLU A 290 -15.14 6.83 15.92
N ASN A 291 -14.30 6.41 14.97
CA ASN A 291 -14.58 6.50 13.54
C ASN A 291 -15.69 5.54 13.08
N ILE A 292 -15.97 4.48 13.87
CA ILE A 292 -16.93 3.41 13.53
C ILE A 292 -18.21 3.50 14.37
N TYR A 293 -18.12 3.83 15.66
CA TYR A 293 -19.23 3.81 16.62
C TYR A 293 -19.68 5.20 17.10
N GLU A 294 -18.83 6.23 17.01
CA GLU A 294 -19.16 7.62 17.36
C GLU A 294 -18.83 8.63 16.23
N PRO A 295 -19.13 8.32 14.94
CA PRO A 295 -18.67 9.14 13.82
C PRO A 295 -19.25 10.57 13.86
N LYS A 296 -18.40 11.54 13.56
CA LYS A 296 -18.82 12.95 13.37
C LYS A 296 -19.63 13.08 12.07
N PRO A 297 -20.60 14.01 11.96
CA PRO A 297 -21.35 14.26 10.71
C PRO A 297 -20.46 14.52 9.48
N ARG A 298 -19.32 15.18 9.72
CA ARG A 298 -18.21 15.45 8.78
C ARG A 298 -17.49 14.20 8.23
N GLN A 299 -17.80 13.02 8.75
CA GLN A 299 -17.34 11.72 8.25
C GLN A 299 -18.54 10.82 7.93
N GLY A 300 -19.60 10.91 8.75
CA GLY A 300 -20.76 10.05 8.67
C GLY A 300 -20.43 8.57 8.85
N THR A 301 -21.33 7.71 8.39
CA THR A 301 -21.18 6.26 8.59
C THR A 301 -20.06 5.71 7.71
N ALA A 302 -19.11 5.00 8.31
CA ALA A 302 -18.10 4.25 7.58
C ALA A 302 -18.71 2.92 7.08
N ILE A 303 -18.63 2.67 5.77
CA ILE A 303 -19.18 1.48 5.11
C ILE A 303 -18.09 0.72 4.34
N LEU A 304 -18.30 -0.58 4.13
CA LEU A 304 -17.71 -1.31 3.01
C LEU A 304 -18.74 -1.38 1.88
N ALA A 305 -18.48 -0.67 0.79
CA ALA A 305 -19.27 -0.64 -0.42
C ALA A 305 -19.06 -1.91 -1.25
N TRP A 306 -20.16 -2.62 -1.54
CA TRP A 306 -20.19 -3.83 -2.36
C TRP A 306 -20.87 -3.60 -3.72
N TRP A 307 -21.31 -2.36 -4.01
CA TRP A 307 -21.87 -1.94 -5.30
C TRP A 307 -21.48 -0.50 -5.61
N SER A 308 -21.28 -0.20 -6.88
CA SER A 308 -21.15 1.17 -7.42
C SER A 308 -22.03 1.36 -8.67
N GLU A 309 -22.45 2.59 -8.94
CA GLU A 309 -23.27 2.90 -10.13
C GLU A 309 -22.55 2.57 -11.44
N LYS A 310 -21.23 2.80 -11.48
CA LYS A 310 -20.40 2.60 -12.67
C LYS A 310 -20.20 1.13 -13.05
N GLN A 311 -20.20 0.21 -12.07
CA GLN A 311 -19.81 -1.19 -12.28
C GLN A 311 -20.83 -2.22 -11.77
N GLY A 312 -21.89 -1.81 -11.06
CA GLY A 312 -22.87 -2.72 -10.51
C GLY A 312 -22.42 -3.36 -9.18
N PHE A 313 -22.85 -4.60 -8.94
CA PHE A 313 -22.59 -5.35 -7.70
C PHE A 313 -21.21 -6.03 -7.74
N ALA A 314 -20.71 -6.57 -6.62
CA ALA A 314 -19.51 -7.40 -6.60
C ALA A 314 -19.82 -8.82 -7.13
N PRO A 315 -19.03 -9.41 -8.05
CA PRO A 315 -17.65 -9.07 -8.42
C PRO A 315 -17.48 -8.08 -9.57
N GLU A 316 -18.55 -7.63 -10.24
CA GLU A 316 -18.47 -6.65 -11.34
C GLU A 316 -17.86 -5.31 -10.88
N PHE A 317 -18.22 -4.81 -9.69
CA PHE A 317 -17.45 -3.78 -8.99
C PHE A 317 -16.10 -4.34 -8.53
N ARG A 318 -15.09 -4.24 -9.39
CA ARG A 318 -13.71 -4.72 -9.17
C ARG A 318 -13.00 -4.10 -7.96
N GLY A 319 -13.50 -2.98 -7.44
CA GLY A 319 -13.01 -2.35 -6.21
C GLY A 319 -13.64 -2.90 -4.91
N ALA A 320 -14.57 -3.84 -5.00
CA ALA A 320 -15.32 -4.31 -3.83
C ALA A 320 -14.49 -5.24 -2.91
N PRO A 321 -14.66 -5.16 -1.58
CA PRO A 321 -15.35 -4.10 -0.86
C PRO A 321 -14.46 -2.85 -0.73
N ALA A 322 -15.03 -1.66 -0.89
CA ALA A 322 -14.30 -0.39 -0.76
C ALA A 322 -14.75 0.43 0.46
N LEU A 323 -13.82 1.04 1.18
CA LEU A 323 -14.14 1.94 2.30
C LEU A 323 -14.73 3.26 1.76
N PHE A 324 -15.94 3.58 2.19
CA PHE A 324 -16.56 4.89 1.97
C PHE A 324 -17.05 5.51 3.29
N PHE A 325 -16.98 6.84 3.36
CA PHE A 325 -17.46 7.67 4.45
C PHE A 325 -18.71 8.42 3.97
N LEU A 326 -19.86 8.13 4.58
CA LEU A 326 -21.14 8.70 4.17
C LEU A 326 -21.43 10.03 4.89
N ALA A 327 -20.58 11.04 4.66
CA ALA A 327 -20.68 12.37 5.27
C ALA A 327 -21.99 13.09 4.93
N ASP A 328 -22.47 13.95 5.84
CA ASP A 328 -23.76 14.65 5.77
C ASP A 328 -23.90 15.58 4.55
N ASP A 329 -22.79 16.11 4.03
CA ASP A 329 -22.64 16.96 2.84
C ASP A 329 -21.96 16.23 1.65
N THR A 330 -21.81 14.91 1.78
CA THR A 330 -21.33 13.94 0.77
C THR A 330 -19.87 14.11 0.30
N VAL A 331 -19.08 14.91 1.01
CA VAL A 331 -17.62 15.03 0.82
C VAL A 331 -16.90 14.61 2.10
N PHE A 332 -15.76 13.94 1.95
CA PHE A 332 -14.78 13.72 3.00
C PHE A 332 -13.48 14.45 2.60
N GLY A 333 -13.41 15.71 3.02
CA GLY A 333 -12.36 16.67 2.77
C GLY A 333 -11.09 16.48 3.59
N ASN A 334 -10.06 17.24 3.22
CA ASN A 334 -8.81 17.26 3.96
C ASN A 334 -8.97 17.79 5.39
N VAL A 335 -9.93 18.70 5.62
CA VAL A 335 -10.27 19.20 6.97
C VAL A 335 -11.20 18.24 7.72
N ASP A 336 -12.02 17.43 7.03
CA ASP A 336 -12.77 16.33 7.67
C ASP A 336 -11.80 15.30 8.23
N MET A 337 -10.82 14.86 7.45
CA MET A 337 -9.74 13.98 7.91
C MET A 337 -8.99 14.60 9.10
N GLN A 338 -8.67 15.89 9.05
CA GLN A 338 -7.96 16.58 10.14
C GLN A 338 -8.73 16.54 11.47
N GLU A 339 -10.06 16.73 11.43
CA GLU A 339 -10.88 16.75 12.64
C GLU A 339 -11.36 15.36 13.08
N CYS A 340 -11.58 14.43 12.15
CA CYS A 340 -12.18 13.12 12.44
C CYS A 340 -11.15 12.03 12.75
N MET A 341 -9.93 12.13 12.21
CA MET A 341 -8.88 11.12 12.41
C MET A 341 -7.85 11.57 13.46
N LYS A 342 -7.41 10.64 14.31
CA LYS A 342 -6.24 10.84 15.19
C LYS A 342 -5.01 11.14 14.31
N ARG A 343 -4.20 12.12 14.70
CA ARG A 343 -3.12 12.71 13.87
C ARG A 343 -2.14 11.72 13.24
N SER A 344 -1.88 10.59 13.89
CA SER A 344 -1.00 9.52 13.38
C SER A 344 -1.54 8.78 12.15
N TYR A 345 -2.83 8.92 11.82
CA TYR A 345 -3.47 8.31 10.64
C TYR A 345 -3.89 9.35 9.60
N TRP A 346 -3.47 10.62 9.74
CA TRP A 346 -3.62 11.60 8.68
C TRP A 346 -2.80 11.16 7.46
N ARG A 347 -3.41 11.25 6.28
CA ARG A 347 -2.82 10.80 5.01
C ARG A 347 -2.25 11.99 4.26
N PHE A 348 -1.03 11.82 3.78
CA PHE A 348 -0.31 12.82 3.03
C PHE A 348 0.15 12.26 1.69
N TYR A 349 0.21 13.14 0.70
CA TYR A 349 0.81 12.93 -0.59
C TYR A 349 2.05 13.84 -0.67
N SER A 350 3.24 13.25 -0.72
CA SER A 350 4.50 13.98 -0.61
C SER A 350 5.16 14.16 -1.98
N CYS A 351 5.28 15.41 -2.42
CA CYS A 351 5.84 15.79 -3.73
C CYS A 351 6.62 17.09 -3.63
N SER A 352 7.77 17.18 -4.31
CA SER A 352 8.63 18.38 -4.35
C SER A 352 9.03 18.91 -2.96
N GLY A 353 9.18 18.03 -1.97
CA GLY A 353 9.48 18.39 -0.58
C GLY A 353 8.33 19.07 0.17
N THR A 354 7.09 18.88 -0.26
CA THR A 354 5.87 19.32 0.44
C THR A 354 4.94 18.14 0.68
N GLU A 355 4.45 18.00 1.91
CA GLU A 355 3.41 17.03 2.28
C GLU A 355 2.03 17.68 2.13
N TYR A 356 1.25 17.23 1.15
CA TYR A 356 -0.12 17.69 0.93
C TYR A 356 -1.10 16.72 1.61
N PRO A 357 -1.94 17.17 2.55
CA PRO A 357 -3.08 16.40 3.05
C PRO A 357 -3.90 15.80 1.91
N SER A 358 -4.29 14.54 2.01
CA SER A 358 -5.09 13.84 0.99
C SER A 358 -6.04 12.84 1.64
N ALA A 359 -7.28 13.27 1.89
CA ALA A 359 -8.35 12.42 2.41
C ALA A 359 -8.65 11.22 1.49
N ALA A 360 -8.43 11.35 0.18
CA ALA A 360 -8.45 10.27 -0.80
C ALA A 360 -7.46 9.13 -0.46
N GLY A 361 -6.40 9.39 0.30
CA GLY A 361 -5.52 8.37 0.87
C GLY A 361 -6.16 7.45 1.91
N MET A 362 -7.45 7.66 2.25
CA MET A 362 -8.25 6.74 3.06
C MET A 362 -9.12 5.80 2.20
N ALA A 363 -9.21 6.00 0.88
CA ALA A 363 -10.05 5.18 0.00
C ALA A 363 -9.40 3.82 -0.32
N VAL A 364 -9.41 2.89 0.64
CA VAL A 364 -9.02 1.50 0.38
C VAL A 364 -10.11 0.76 -0.40
N ARG A 365 -9.70 -0.07 -1.35
CA ARG A 365 -10.54 -0.99 -2.14
C ARG A 365 -10.10 -2.44 -1.89
N ASN A 366 -10.89 -3.40 -2.38
CA ASN A 366 -10.57 -4.82 -2.32
C ASN A 366 -10.32 -5.35 -0.88
N VAL A 367 -11.01 -4.78 0.11
CA VAL A 367 -10.83 -5.10 1.54
C VAL A 367 -11.21 -6.55 1.84
N ASN A 368 -10.23 -7.45 1.93
CA ASN A 368 -10.44 -8.87 2.19
C ASN A 368 -10.40 -9.24 3.69
N LYS A 369 -9.85 -8.36 4.54
CA LYS A 369 -9.80 -8.52 6.00
C LYS A 369 -10.23 -7.25 6.75
N ALA A 370 -10.93 -7.47 7.86
CA ALA A 370 -11.30 -6.47 8.84
C ALA A 370 -10.88 -6.95 10.24
N GLU A 371 -9.80 -6.39 10.77
CA GLU A 371 -9.06 -6.88 11.92
C GLU A 371 -9.18 -5.93 13.13
N ILE A 372 -9.83 -6.39 14.21
CA ILE A 372 -9.99 -5.61 15.45
C ILE A 372 -8.84 -5.92 16.42
N TYR A 373 -7.98 -4.94 16.62
CA TYR A 373 -6.90 -4.90 17.61
C TYR A 373 -7.39 -4.19 18.89
N PRO A 374 -6.97 -4.64 20.08
CA PRO A 374 -7.51 -4.15 21.35
C PRO A 374 -6.96 -2.77 21.75
N ALA A 375 -7.75 -2.02 22.52
CA ALA A 375 -7.31 -0.78 23.20
C ALA A 375 -6.12 -0.95 24.17
N THR A 376 -5.63 -2.17 24.39
CA THR A 376 -4.43 -2.46 25.19
C THR A 376 -3.13 -2.43 24.38
N GLU A 377 -3.18 -2.48 23.04
CA GLU A 377 -1.99 -2.32 22.22
C GLU A 377 -1.44 -0.90 22.35
N LYS A 378 -0.19 -0.77 22.83
CA LYS A 378 0.49 0.51 22.98
C LYS A 378 1.01 1.02 21.64
N ASP A 379 0.64 2.25 21.31
CA ASP A 379 1.45 3.08 20.43
C ASP A 379 2.87 3.24 21.00
N TRP A 380 3.83 3.28 20.09
CA TRP A 380 5.24 3.54 20.35
C TRP A 380 5.78 4.55 19.35
N THR A 381 6.91 5.17 19.69
CA THR A 381 7.65 6.09 18.82
C THR A 381 9.16 5.87 18.95
N PHE A 382 9.91 6.26 17.90
CA PHE A 382 11.38 6.38 17.94
C PHE A 382 11.84 7.59 17.12
N ASP A 383 12.96 8.20 17.50
CA ASP A 383 13.46 9.43 16.89
C ASP A 383 14.38 9.16 15.67
N LEU A 384 14.28 9.99 14.63
CA LEU A 384 15.29 10.16 13.60
C LEU A 384 16.00 11.52 13.76
N ASP A 385 17.34 11.54 13.79
CA ASP A 385 18.19 12.74 13.89
C ASP A 385 19.17 12.81 12.72
N GLY A 386 19.02 13.81 11.82
CA GLY A 386 19.84 13.96 10.62
C GLY A 386 19.94 15.40 10.12
N PHE A 387 19.58 15.61 8.85
CA PHE A 387 19.45 16.95 8.24
C PHE A 387 18.35 17.74 8.95
N PHE A 388 17.24 17.07 9.26
CA PHE A 388 16.19 17.50 10.18
C PHE A 388 15.87 16.37 11.19
N ASP A 389 15.05 16.68 12.19
CA ASP A 389 14.70 15.77 13.28
C ASP A 389 13.20 15.40 13.19
N VAL A 390 12.82 14.13 13.34
CA VAL A 390 11.42 13.66 13.24
C VAL A 390 11.14 12.44 14.14
N GLU A 391 9.94 12.39 14.73
CA GLU A 391 9.44 11.25 15.51
C GLU A 391 8.66 10.29 14.60
N ILE A 392 9.13 9.05 14.45
CA ILE A 392 8.42 7.98 13.77
C ILE A 392 7.44 7.34 14.75
N THR A 393 6.17 7.21 14.36
CA THR A 393 5.11 6.60 15.17
C THR A 393 4.73 5.22 14.65
N ARG A 394 4.22 4.31 15.51
CA ARG A 394 3.69 2.99 15.08
C ARG A 394 2.82 3.09 13.82
N PRO A 395 1.76 3.93 13.74
CA PRO A 395 0.93 3.97 12.54
C PRO A 395 1.64 4.53 11.30
N GLY A 396 2.64 5.42 11.47
CA GLY A 396 3.47 5.90 10.37
C GLY A 396 4.40 4.82 9.81
N PHE A 397 4.98 4.01 10.70
CA PHE A 397 5.82 2.87 10.35
C PHE A 397 5.01 1.75 9.68
N GLU A 398 3.88 1.36 10.25
CA GLU A 398 2.95 0.38 9.67
C GLU A 398 2.39 0.86 8.32
N MET A 399 2.06 2.16 8.18
CA MET A 399 1.71 2.75 6.90
C MET A 399 2.85 2.62 5.88
N GLY A 400 4.09 2.96 6.27
CA GLY A 400 5.26 2.85 5.42
C GLY A 400 5.49 1.42 4.90
N ILE A 401 5.27 0.41 5.74
CA ILE A 401 5.29 -1.01 5.37
C ILE A 401 4.14 -1.36 4.41
N SER A 402 2.91 -0.89 4.65
CA SER A 402 1.76 -1.17 3.78
C SER A 402 1.87 -0.53 2.38
N CYS A 403 2.58 0.61 2.28
CA CYS A 403 2.97 1.16 0.98
C CYS A 403 3.94 0.23 0.25
N GLY A 404 4.69 -0.63 0.96
CA GLY A 404 5.75 -1.48 0.44
C GLY A 404 5.31 -2.57 -0.53
N GLU A 405 4.07 -3.04 -0.47
CA GLU A 405 3.58 -4.05 -1.43
C GLU A 405 3.28 -3.40 -2.80
N ARG A 406 2.91 -2.11 -2.84
CA ARG A 406 2.80 -1.30 -4.07
C ARG A 406 4.10 -0.61 -4.51
N ALA A 407 4.88 -0.07 -3.58
CA ALA A 407 6.07 0.76 -3.85
C ALA A 407 7.41 -0.01 -3.85
N LYS A 408 7.39 -1.24 -3.32
CA LYS A 408 8.51 -2.19 -3.16
C LYS A 408 9.59 -1.74 -2.17
N ASN A 409 10.32 -2.72 -1.64
CA ASN A 409 11.42 -2.59 -0.67
C ASN A 409 11.10 -1.96 0.71
N HIS A 410 9.92 -1.40 0.97
CA HIS A 410 9.57 -0.93 2.33
C HIS A 410 9.21 -2.07 3.31
N LYS A 411 9.00 -3.30 2.80
CA LYS A 411 8.78 -4.51 3.60
C LYS A 411 9.77 -5.57 3.16
N MET A 412 10.43 -6.20 4.13
CA MET A 412 11.38 -7.29 3.96
C MET A 412 11.16 -8.35 5.04
N SER A 413 11.44 -9.62 4.68
CA SER A 413 11.54 -10.75 5.61
C SER A 413 13.00 -11.21 5.75
N TYR A 414 13.35 -11.74 6.92
CA TYR A 414 14.58 -12.47 7.19
C TYR A 414 14.26 -13.68 8.08
N THR A 415 14.78 -14.86 7.74
CA THR A 415 14.69 -16.05 8.59
C THR A 415 16.04 -16.29 9.27
N ASP A 416 16.03 -16.42 10.60
CA ASP A 416 17.24 -16.68 11.39
C ASP A 416 17.65 -18.16 11.43
N ASP A 417 18.77 -18.45 12.09
CA ASP A 417 19.33 -19.80 12.26
C ASP A 417 18.50 -20.70 13.22
N GLU A 418 17.57 -20.13 14.02
CA GLU A 418 16.62 -20.90 14.85
C GLU A 418 15.32 -21.23 14.07
N GLY A 419 15.03 -20.47 13.00
CA GLY A 419 13.95 -20.67 12.05
C GLY A 419 12.79 -19.68 12.17
N HIS A 420 12.96 -18.57 12.91
CA HIS A 420 11.95 -17.54 13.07
C HIS A 420 11.96 -16.55 11.90
N GLU A 421 10.79 -16.13 11.41
CA GLU A 421 10.66 -15.14 10.32
C GLU A 421 10.42 -13.73 10.88
N TRP A 422 11.45 -12.89 10.81
CA TRP A 422 11.43 -11.48 11.19
C TRP A 422 10.99 -10.61 10.01
N THR A 423 10.06 -9.68 10.20
CA THR A 423 9.63 -8.77 9.13
C THR A 423 9.57 -7.30 9.57
N GLY A 424 9.86 -6.41 8.62
CA GLY A 424 9.78 -4.96 8.78
C GLY A 424 10.44 -4.19 7.63
N MET A 425 11.03 -3.03 7.90
CA MET A 425 11.49 -2.08 6.89
C MET A 425 13.03 -1.92 6.86
N PRO A 426 13.69 -1.88 5.68
CA PRO A 426 15.13 -1.65 5.58
C PRO A 426 15.66 -0.36 6.23
N LEU A 427 16.80 -0.47 6.91
CA LEU A 427 17.48 0.62 7.62
C LEU A 427 17.81 1.82 6.71
N TYR A 428 18.12 1.59 5.42
CA TYR A 428 18.47 2.68 4.50
C TYR A 428 17.31 3.64 4.21
N LEU A 429 16.06 3.20 4.37
CA LEU A 429 14.89 4.08 4.19
C LEU A 429 14.76 5.08 5.33
N PHE A 430 15.04 4.67 6.57
CA PHE A 430 15.10 5.57 7.72
C PHE A 430 16.27 6.54 7.66
N ALA A 431 17.41 6.09 7.14
CA ALA A 431 18.53 6.99 6.86
C ALA A 431 18.15 8.04 5.81
N GLY A 432 17.64 7.61 4.66
CA GLY A 432 17.25 8.51 3.57
C GLY A 432 16.13 9.48 3.89
N TYR A 433 15.16 9.08 4.73
CA TYR A 433 14.09 9.97 5.18
C TYR A 433 14.62 11.24 5.87
N VAL A 434 15.84 11.23 6.43
CA VAL A 434 16.47 12.38 7.10
C VAL A 434 17.87 12.76 6.58
N ASP A 435 18.35 12.23 5.44
CA ASP A 435 19.73 12.50 5.00
C ASP A 435 19.95 13.81 4.22
N ASP A 436 18.91 14.33 3.57
CA ASP A 436 18.84 15.70 3.07
C ASP A 436 17.46 16.38 3.34
N ALA A 437 17.05 17.34 2.51
CA ALA A 437 15.77 18.05 2.62
C ALA A 437 14.59 17.32 1.93
N CYS A 438 14.79 16.14 1.37
CA CYS A 438 13.91 15.43 0.43
C CYS A 438 13.35 14.13 1.03
N SER A 439 12.76 14.23 2.22
CA SER A 439 12.30 13.10 3.05
C SER A 439 11.46 12.04 2.32
N HIS A 440 10.62 12.47 1.39
CA HIS A 440 9.87 11.61 0.49
C HIS A 440 9.56 12.35 -0.81
N ASP A 441 10.12 11.90 -1.93
CA ASP A 441 9.77 12.41 -3.25
C ASP A 441 9.80 11.28 -4.29
N GLU A 442 8.59 10.87 -4.70
CA GLU A 442 8.32 9.85 -5.70
C GLU A 442 8.57 10.32 -7.15
N ASN A 443 8.73 11.63 -7.38
CA ASN A 443 8.73 12.21 -8.74
C ASN A 443 10.14 12.62 -9.24
N LYS A 444 11.20 12.35 -8.47
CA LYS A 444 12.59 12.70 -8.85
C LYS A 444 13.37 11.48 -9.36
N VAL A 445 13.83 11.57 -10.62
CA VAL A 445 14.62 10.53 -11.28
C VAL A 445 16.00 10.33 -10.62
N ASP A 446 16.68 11.42 -10.25
CA ASP A 446 18.10 11.41 -9.83
C ASP A 446 18.38 11.80 -8.36
N ASN A 447 17.37 12.15 -7.56
CA ASN A 447 17.51 12.22 -6.09
C ASN A 447 16.27 11.64 -5.43
N LYS A 448 16.37 10.37 -5.07
CA LYS A 448 15.36 9.59 -4.36
C LYS A 448 15.21 10.11 -2.92
N ALA A 449 14.30 9.53 -2.14
CA ALA A 449 14.21 9.72 -0.68
C ALA A 449 15.39 9.08 0.10
N TYR A 450 16.60 9.16 -0.47
CA TYR A 450 17.88 8.67 0.03
C TYR A 450 18.98 9.25 -0.87
N ASN A 451 19.81 10.15 -0.34
CA ASN A 451 20.78 10.89 -1.12
C ASN A 451 22.00 10.03 -1.45
N LEU A 452 22.02 9.51 -2.68
CA LEU A 452 23.07 8.61 -3.17
C LEU A 452 24.47 9.24 -3.13
N THR A 453 24.59 10.56 -3.35
CA THR A 453 25.89 11.24 -3.29
C THR A 453 26.43 11.29 -1.86
N LEU A 454 25.56 11.44 -0.86
CA LEU A 454 25.94 11.33 0.55
C LEU A 454 26.21 9.87 0.94
N ALA A 455 25.39 8.92 0.46
CA ALA A 455 25.57 7.49 0.71
C ALA A 455 26.92 6.96 0.17
N GLU A 456 27.17 7.09 -1.14
CA GLU A 456 28.37 6.60 -1.83
C GLU A 456 29.69 7.21 -1.32
N SER A 457 29.65 8.43 -0.78
CA SER A 457 30.84 9.12 -0.27
C SER A 457 31.16 8.84 1.21
N ASP A 458 30.38 7.95 1.85
CA ASP A 458 30.33 7.79 3.30
C ASP A 458 30.20 9.14 4.05
N ALA A 459 29.30 10.02 3.61
CA ALA A 459 29.19 11.36 4.19
C ALA A 459 28.77 11.33 5.67
N TYR A 460 28.06 10.29 6.10
CA TYR A 460 27.62 10.06 7.47
C TYR A 460 27.81 8.59 7.92
N THR A 461 27.91 8.42 9.24
CA THR A 461 27.73 7.12 9.91
C THR A 461 26.29 7.03 10.40
N VAL A 462 25.61 5.92 10.13
CA VAL A 462 24.27 5.63 10.66
C VAL A 462 24.44 4.94 12.01
N VAL A 463 23.83 5.50 13.06
CA VAL A 463 23.92 5.00 14.43
C VAL A 463 22.51 4.63 14.91
N VAL A 464 22.30 3.35 15.22
CA VAL A 464 21.04 2.82 15.78
C VAL A 464 21.21 2.61 17.28
N GLU A 465 20.25 3.04 18.10
CA GLU A 465 20.34 3.05 19.57
C GLU A 465 19.13 2.41 20.26
N GLY A 466 19.37 1.34 21.01
CA GLY A 466 18.37 0.57 21.76
C GLY A 466 18.06 1.13 23.14
N ILE A 467 16.91 0.75 23.71
CA ILE A 467 16.41 1.21 25.02
C ILE A 467 17.33 0.85 26.20
N THR A 468 18.18 -0.16 26.03
CA THR A 468 19.25 -0.57 26.95
C THR A 468 20.48 0.34 26.90
N GLY A 469 20.64 1.14 25.85
CA GLY A 469 21.83 1.93 25.54
C GLY A 469 22.84 1.24 24.63
N ASP A 470 22.54 0.03 24.14
CA ASP A 470 23.33 -0.70 23.14
C ASP A 470 23.20 -0.03 21.76
N LYS A 471 24.26 -0.11 20.94
CA LYS A 471 24.34 0.61 19.66
C LYS A 471 25.05 -0.18 18.57
N ALA A 472 24.59 0.01 17.34
CA ALA A 472 25.28 -0.41 16.14
C ALA A 472 25.59 0.81 15.25
N GLU A 473 26.76 0.78 14.61
CA GLU A 473 27.23 1.82 13.70
C GLU A 473 27.54 1.21 12.32
N PHE A 474 27.03 1.85 11.26
CA PHE A 474 27.19 1.45 9.87
C PHE A 474 27.65 2.64 9.03
N SER A 475 28.41 2.42 7.96
CA SER A 475 28.69 3.50 7.00
C SER A 475 27.51 3.73 6.07
N SER A 476 27.35 4.94 5.52
CA SER A 476 26.24 5.21 4.59
C SER A 476 26.34 4.45 3.27
N SER A 477 27.54 4.02 2.84
CA SER A 477 27.69 3.12 1.69
C SER A 477 27.46 1.64 2.03
N GLU A 478 27.67 1.22 3.28
CA GLU A 478 27.49 -0.16 3.75
C GLU A 478 26.03 -0.64 3.69
N ILE A 479 25.07 0.25 3.98
CA ILE A 479 23.64 -0.06 3.94
C ILE A 479 22.97 0.35 2.61
N MET A 480 23.73 0.83 1.63
CA MET A 480 23.19 1.55 0.47
C MET A 480 22.33 0.66 -0.44
N TRP A 481 21.01 0.91 -0.40
CA TRP A 481 19.97 0.04 -1.00
C TRP A 481 20.00 -1.42 -0.52
N ASP A 482 20.67 -1.69 0.61
CA ASP A 482 20.83 -3.05 1.10
C ASP A 482 19.66 -3.45 2.02
N THR A 483 18.87 -4.42 1.54
CA THR A 483 17.71 -4.96 2.25
C THR A 483 18.07 -5.97 3.33
N GLY A 484 19.35 -6.34 3.49
CA GLY A 484 19.86 -7.24 4.54
C GLY A 484 20.01 -6.62 5.93
N TYR A 485 19.61 -5.35 6.11
CA TYR A 485 19.55 -4.64 7.40
C TYR A 485 18.10 -4.20 7.63
N ILE A 486 17.35 -4.91 8.48
CA ILE A 486 15.90 -4.73 8.65
C ILE A 486 15.62 -4.15 10.04
N ILE A 487 14.86 -3.08 10.09
CA ILE A 487 14.16 -2.63 11.29
C ILE A 487 12.85 -3.43 11.36
N ALA A 488 12.86 -4.54 12.08
CA ALA A 488 11.72 -5.45 12.21
C ALA A 488 10.75 -5.00 13.31
N ASN A 489 9.45 -5.19 13.08
CA ASN A 489 8.36 -4.95 14.06
C ASN A 489 7.56 -6.23 14.38
N GLU A 490 7.73 -7.28 13.57
CA GLU A 490 7.04 -8.56 13.67
C GLU A 490 8.03 -9.71 13.62
N VAL A 491 7.72 -10.80 14.32
CA VAL A 491 8.38 -12.11 14.21
C VAL A 491 7.32 -13.20 14.16
N ASP A 492 7.49 -14.18 13.27
CA ASP A 492 6.51 -15.24 12.94
C ASP A 492 5.10 -14.68 12.60
N GLY A 493 5.05 -13.49 11.97
CA GLY A 493 3.81 -12.78 11.66
C GLY A 493 3.10 -12.18 12.88
N HIS A 494 3.83 -11.85 13.96
CA HIS A 494 3.25 -11.38 15.23
C HIS A 494 3.89 -10.10 15.81
N LYS A 495 3.02 -9.12 16.15
CA LYS A 495 3.28 -7.92 16.96
C LYS A 495 4.26 -8.18 18.12
N PHE A 496 5.41 -7.52 18.26
CA PHE A 496 6.32 -7.75 19.42
C PHE A 496 5.63 -7.56 20.79
N ASP A 497 5.99 -8.40 21.77
CA ASP A 497 5.48 -8.31 23.15
C ASP A 497 6.05 -7.06 23.85
N GLU A 498 5.16 -6.19 24.31
CA GLU A 498 5.46 -4.91 24.98
C GLU A 498 6.28 -5.02 26.28
N SER A 499 6.49 -6.24 26.78
CA SER A 499 7.28 -6.56 27.96
C SER A 499 8.57 -7.34 27.65
N GLY A 500 8.80 -7.70 26.38
CA GLY A 500 10.01 -8.34 25.89
C GLY A 500 11.02 -7.35 25.30
N ASP A 501 12.28 -7.76 25.23
CA ASP A 501 13.41 -6.87 24.90
C ASP A 501 13.40 -6.35 23.44
N PHE A 502 12.67 -7.01 22.52
CA PHE A 502 12.56 -6.60 21.12
C PHE A 502 11.68 -5.37 20.86
N TRP A 503 10.77 -5.04 21.78
CA TRP A 503 9.79 -3.94 21.60
C TRP A 503 10.43 -2.56 21.81
N PRO A 504 10.14 -1.54 20.98
CA PRO A 504 9.08 -1.51 19.97
C PRO A 504 9.44 -2.10 18.61
N VAL A 505 10.67 -1.88 18.14
CA VAL A 505 11.22 -2.42 16.90
C VAL A 505 12.69 -2.80 17.09
N THR A 506 13.23 -3.69 16.26
CA THR A 506 14.55 -4.30 16.44
C THR A 506 15.37 -4.26 15.15
N LEU A 507 16.70 -4.13 15.24
CA LEU A 507 17.60 -4.23 14.08
C LEU A 507 18.12 -5.67 13.96
N ILE A 508 17.79 -6.32 12.85
CA ILE A 508 18.12 -7.71 12.55
C ILE A 508 18.28 -7.92 11.03
N GLY A 509 18.89 -9.03 10.60
CA GLY A 509 19.01 -9.39 9.18
C GLY A 509 20.36 -10.00 8.80
N GLU A 510 20.41 -10.63 7.62
CA GLU A 510 21.55 -11.40 7.07
C GLU A 510 22.92 -10.68 7.17
N LYS A 511 22.93 -9.34 7.15
CA LYS A 511 24.16 -8.53 7.13
C LYS A 511 24.40 -7.70 8.39
N VAL A 512 23.48 -7.74 9.35
CA VAL A 512 23.66 -7.11 10.66
C VAL A 512 24.78 -7.84 11.41
N GLY A 513 24.60 -9.14 11.66
CA GLY A 513 25.50 -9.98 12.45
C GLY A 513 25.29 -9.83 13.95
N ASP A 514 25.47 -10.92 14.70
CA ASP A 514 25.14 -11.07 16.13
C ASP A 514 25.64 -9.91 17.01
N GLU A 515 26.83 -9.36 16.73
CA GLU A 515 27.42 -8.29 17.52
C GLU A 515 26.90 -6.87 17.20
N ARG A 516 25.99 -6.73 16.23
CA ARG A 516 25.41 -5.45 15.77
C ARG A 516 23.88 -5.43 15.77
N GLU A 517 23.23 -6.45 16.31
CA GLU A 517 21.78 -6.41 16.55
C GLU A 517 21.45 -5.36 17.63
N VAL A 518 20.34 -4.65 17.47
CA VAL A 518 19.91 -3.61 18.41
C VAL A 518 18.43 -3.77 18.72
N PHE A 519 18.14 -4.27 19.92
CA PHE A 519 16.78 -4.57 20.35
C PHE A 519 16.12 -3.35 21.01
N GLY A 520 14.80 -3.19 20.80
CA GLY A 520 14.01 -2.12 21.41
C GLY A 520 14.51 -0.71 21.04
N ILE A 521 14.61 -0.43 19.75
CA ILE A 521 15.18 0.82 19.22
C ILE A 521 14.41 2.05 19.72
N THR A 522 15.16 3.04 20.18
CA THR A 522 14.67 4.36 20.62
C THR A 522 15.04 5.48 19.65
N GLY A 523 16.03 5.27 18.78
CA GLY A 523 16.29 6.17 17.66
C GLY A 523 17.35 5.69 16.68
N ILE A 524 17.38 6.35 15.52
CA ILE A 524 18.37 6.17 14.45
C ILE A 524 18.91 7.55 14.08
N SER A 525 20.22 7.71 13.91
CA SER A 525 20.80 9.04 13.69
C SER A 525 22.03 9.09 12.79
N LEU A 526 22.15 10.18 12.04
CA LEU A 526 23.17 10.38 11.00
C LEU A 526 24.30 11.27 11.51
N LYS A 527 25.43 10.66 11.83
CA LYS A 527 26.63 11.37 12.28
C LYS A 527 27.51 11.72 11.09
N TYR A 528 27.18 12.85 10.46
CA TYR A 528 27.96 13.42 9.36
C TYR A 528 29.41 13.67 9.76
N LYS A 529 30.35 13.35 8.87
CA LYS A 529 31.78 13.67 9.04
C LYS A 529 31.99 15.19 9.01
N ASP A 530 32.96 15.68 9.79
CA ASP A 530 33.06 17.10 10.19
C ASP A 530 32.85 18.13 9.06
N LYS A 531 31.92 19.07 9.29
CA LYS A 531 31.60 20.19 8.38
C LYS A 531 32.73 21.23 8.33
N SER A 532 33.80 20.97 7.56
CA SER A 532 34.89 21.94 7.36
C SER A 532 35.36 22.09 5.90
N ALA A 533 34.46 22.01 4.92
CA ALA A 533 34.79 22.17 3.50
C ALA A 533 33.81 23.04 2.68
N THR A 534 32.53 23.09 3.04
CA THR A 534 31.50 23.88 2.34
C THR A 534 30.94 24.97 3.26
N GLY A 535 31.18 26.24 2.88
CA GLY A 535 30.78 27.41 3.66
C GLY A 535 29.35 27.84 3.42
N ASP A 536 28.37 26.97 3.69
CA ASP A 536 26.95 27.31 3.63
C ASP A 536 26.20 26.83 4.89
N ASP A 537 25.91 27.79 5.77
CA ASP A 537 25.22 27.58 7.06
C ASP A 537 23.71 27.86 6.94
N SER A 538 23.17 27.96 5.72
CA SER A 538 21.74 28.24 5.47
C SER A 538 20.82 27.01 5.65
N GLY A 539 21.39 25.81 5.74
CA GLY A 539 20.65 24.56 5.65
C GLY A 539 19.93 24.08 6.92
N LYS A 540 20.49 24.30 8.14
CA LYS A 540 19.88 23.71 9.35
C LYS A 540 18.68 24.52 9.85
N LYS A 541 17.54 24.35 9.18
CA LYS A 541 16.22 24.74 9.69
C LYS A 541 15.92 23.98 10.98
N SER A 542 16.22 24.59 12.13
CA SER A 542 15.64 24.15 13.39
C SER A 542 14.13 24.39 13.33
N SER A 543 13.34 23.32 13.25
CA SER A 543 11.88 23.30 13.38
C SER A 543 11.48 23.60 14.83
N SER A 544 11.85 24.78 15.34
CA SER A 544 11.47 25.31 16.65
C SER A 544 9.99 25.74 16.72
N ALA A 545 9.15 25.02 15.98
CA ALA A 545 7.70 25.11 15.95
C ALA A 545 7.08 24.04 16.87
N LYS A 546 7.43 24.07 18.17
CA LYS A 546 6.48 23.67 19.22
C LYS A 546 5.38 24.74 19.34
N GLU A 547 4.74 25.06 18.22
CA GLU A 547 3.62 25.97 18.12
C GLU A 547 2.37 25.28 18.65
N SER A 548 2.23 25.36 19.98
CA SER A 548 0.98 25.09 20.69
C SER A 548 -0.04 26.17 20.33
N PHE A 549 -0.65 26.06 19.15
CA PHE A 549 -1.72 26.94 18.70
C PHE A 549 -2.99 26.71 19.54
N ILE A 550 -3.06 27.41 20.68
CA ILE A 550 -4.27 27.53 21.51
C ILE A 550 -4.94 28.86 21.16
N PRO A 551 -6.04 28.86 20.40
CA PRO A 551 -6.93 30.01 20.33
C PRO A 551 -7.79 30.06 21.61
N GLU A 552 -7.43 30.94 22.55
CA GLU A 552 -8.32 31.24 23.69
C GLU A 552 -9.60 31.94 23.22
N ILE A 553 -10.75 31.30 23.43
CA ILE A 553 -12.03 32.00 23.62
C ILE A 553 -12.72 31.45 24.87
N ALA A 554 -12.88 32.31 25.88
CA ALA A 554 -13.47 31.95 27.16
C ALA A 554 -14.75 32.76 27.47
N VAL A 555 -15.86 32.08 27.78
CA VAL A 555 -17.03 32.70 28.45
C VAL A 555 -17.62 31.78 29.53
N ILE A 556 -17.08 31.93 30.74
CA ILE A 556 -17.77 32.03 32.04
C ILE A 556 -19.17 31.35 32.19
N ALA A 557 -19.23 30.23 32.94
CA ALA A 557 -20.08 29.99 34.14
C ALA A 557 -20.21 28.47 34.45
N GLY A 558 -20.12 27.97 35.69
CA GLY A 558 -19.77 28.58 36.98
C GLY A 558 -20.12 27.66 38.17
N ILE A 559 -19.79 28.10 39.40
CA ILE A 559 -20.24 27.56 40.71
C ILE A 559 -19.54 26.29 41.28
N LEU A 560 -19.27 26.39 42.60
CA LEU A 560 -18.71 25.45 43.60
C LEU A 560 -18.71 23.93 43.26
N GLY A 561 -17.70 23.11 43.62
CA GLY A 561 -16.50 23.32 44.44
C GLY A 561 -16.51 22.56 45.78
N SER A 562 -15.39 21.90 46.14
CA SER A 562 -15.01 21.56 47.54
C SER A 562 -13.57 21.04 47.63
N PHE A 563 -12.87 21.37 48.72
CA PHE A 563 -11.55 20.83 49.06
C PHE A 563 -11.66 19.40 49.59
N LEU A 564 -10.67 18.55 49.33
CA LEU A 564 -10.13 17.66 50.36
C LEU A 564 -8.67 17.26 50.07
N ILE A 565 -7.78 17.56 51.02
CA ILE A 565 -6.35 17.22 50.96
C ILE A 565 -6.12 15.95 51.76
N VAL A 566 -5.59 14.90 51.14
CA VAL A 566 -4.98 13.76 51.85
C VAL A 566 -3.56 13.54 51.30
N LYS A 567 -2.66 13.11 52.18
CA LYS A 567 -1.21 13.31 52.05
C LYS A 567 -0.47 11.99 51.88
N ARG A 568 0.49 11.94 50.94
CA ARG A 568 1.46 10.84 50.77
C ARG A 568 2.01 10.35 52.12
N ARG A 569 2.07 9.03 52.29
CA ARG A 569 3.10 8.35 53.09
C ARG A 569 3.76 7.27 52.24
N ARG A 570 5.08 7.16 52.36
CA ARG A 570 5.85 6.01 51.88
C ARG A 570 5.63 4.84 52.85
N GLY A 571 5.49 3.64 52.29
CA GLY A 571 5.94 2.37 52.86
C GLY A 571 6.97 1.84 51.90
#